data_AF-A0A1X7U8V7-F1
#
_entry.id   AF-A0A1X7U8V7-F1
#
_cell.length_a   1.000
_cell.length_b   1.000
_cell.length_c   1.000
_cell.angle_alpha   90.00
_cell.angle_beta   90.00
_cell.angle_gamma   90.00
#
_symmetry.space_group_name_H-M   'P 1'
#
loop_
_entity.id
_entity.type
_entity.pdbx_description
1 polymer ?
#
loop_
_entity_poly.entity_id
_entity_poly.type
_entity_poly.pdbx_seq_one_letter_code
_entity_poly.pdbx_strand_id
1 'polypeptide(L)'
;MDKLTVMQSRLNIPQHKLIQDVETRWNSVFYMLERYLEQEEAIRTTLCMMDRNDLLIPTEKNSELSEMVDILRPFEAVTREMSADKYVSSSKIIPLAKGLQRCSSNSNNKISEALCSQMSGRFLNMEANVLIASATLLDPRFKKIGFSDQRAADQIARHLTAEITQMMRSREATSQTTATATTYEVAQDTADSVWRFFDEQVSSQSNIHPGVTAFSEVDKYLKTPVLQRTEDPLNWWKENSQVFPQLAPLARKYLSLLATSVPSERLFSKAGELVSLKRNRLKPKNVNMFLFLNKYH
;
A
#
# COMPACT_ATOMS: atom_id res chain seq x y z
N MET A 1 -45.01 7.19 0.72
CA MET A 1 -43.87 6.29 0.98
C MET A 1 -43.55 5.56 -0.30
N ASP A 2 -42.27 5.39 -0.61
CA ASP A 2 -41.82 4.55 -1.72
C ASP A 2 -42.34 3.11 -1.53
N LYS A 3 -42.89 2.51 -2.59
CA LYS A 3 -43.52 1.16 -2.54
C LYS A 3 -42.51 0.11 -2.07
N LEU A 4 -41.25 0.26 -2.46
CA LEU A 4 -40.16 -0.62 -2.03
C LEU A 4 -39.93 -0.51 -0.52
N THR A 5 -39.91 0.70 0.06
CA THR A 5 -39.74 0.91 1.51
C THR A 5 -40.86 0.30 2.33
N VAL A 6 -42.10 0.32 1.80
CA VAL A 6 -43.23 -0.36 2.44
C VAL A 6 -43.00 -1.88 2.45
N MET A 7 -42.54 -2.47 1.35
CA MET A 7 -42.26 -3.91 1.30
C MET A 7 -41.08 -4.32 2.18
N GLN A 8 -40.00 -3.54 2.18
CA GLN A 8 -38.85 -3.75 3.08
C GLN A 8 -39.27 -3.83 4.54
N SER A 9 -40.15 -2.91 4.96
CA SER A 9 -40.70 -2.88 6.32
C SER A 9 -41.55 -4.11 6.64
N ARG A 10 -42.34 -4.59 5.67
CA ARG A 10 -43.20 -5.77 5.83
C ARG A 10 -42.40 -7.07 5.92
N LEU A 11 -41.29 -7.16 5.18
CA LEU A 11 -40.39 -8.31 5.17
C LEU A 11 -39.34 -8.28 6.28
N ASN A 12 -39.35 -7.23 7.12
CA ASN A 12 -38.39 -7.04 8.21
C ASN A 12 -36.92 -7.04 7.73
N ILE A 13 -36.66 -6.45 6.57
CA ILE A 13 -35.30 -6.27 6.01
C ILE A 13 -34.87 -4.80 6.08
N PRO A 14 -33.56 -4.49 6.01
CA PRO A 14 -33.06 -3.12 6.03
C PRO A 14 -33.68 -2.26 4.93
N GLN A 15 -34.07 -1.04 5.27
CA GLN A 15 -34.64 -0.08 4.31
C GLN A 15 -33.53 0.60 3.52
N HIS A 16 -33.17 -0.01 2.40
CA HIS A 16 -32.06 0.45 1.57
C HIS A 16 -32.53 0.85 0.18
N LYS A 17 -31.95 1.93 -0.34
CA LYS A 17 -32.12 2.28 -1.77
C LYS A 17 -31.31 1.33 -2.63
N LEU A 18 -31.81 1.06 -3.84
CA LEU A 18 -31.04 0.33 -4.85
C LEU A 18 -29.85 1.18 -5.31
N ILE A 19 -28.76 0.51 -5.64
CA ILE A 19 -27.53 1.13 -6.14
C ILE A 19 -27.49 0.86 -7.64
N GLN A 20 -27.32 1.90 -8.45
CA GLN A 20 -27.05 1.74 -9.88
C GLN A 20 -25.54 1.61 -10.10
N ASP A 21 -25.17 0.81 -11.09
CA ASP A 21 -23.80 0.74 -11.53
C ASP A 21 -23.38 2.04 -12.24
N VAL A 22 -22.08 2.29 -12.21
CA VAL A 22 -21.42 3.45 -12.80
C VAL A 22 -20.30 2.88 -13.65
N GLU A 23 -20.40 3.05 -14.97
CA GLU A 23 -19.47 2.46 -15.94
C GLU A 23 -17.99 2.75 -15.65
N THR A 24 -17.69 3.92 -15.08
CA THR A 24 -16.32 4.35 -14.77
C THR A 24 -15.74 3.73 -13.50
N ARG A 25 -16.51 2.97 -12.70
CA ARG A 25 -16.09 2.43 -11.41
C ARG A 25 -16.57 1.00 -11.23
N TRP A 26 -15.72 0.03 -11.53
CA TRP A 26 -16.10 -1.39 -11.45
C TRP A 26 -16.73 -1.81 -10.10
N ASN A 27 -16.28 -1.25 -8.97
CA ASN A 27 -16.84 -1.53 -7.63
C ASN A 27 -18.36 -1.26 -7.54
N SER A 28 -18.91 -0.35 -8.34
CA SER A 28 -20.35 -0.08 -8.31
C SER A 28 -21.18 -1.27 -8.77
N VAL A 29 -20.64 -2.09 -9.68
CA VAL A 29 -21.30 -3.33 -10.12
C VAL A 29 -21.37 -4.31 -8.94
N PHE A 30 -20.27 -4.47 -8.21
CA PHE A 30 -20.23 -5.30 -7.01
C PHE A 30 -21.26 -4.83 -5.97
N TYR A 31 -21.28 -3.54 -5.63
CA TYR A 31 -22.24 -3.01 -4.65
C TYR A 31 -23.69 -3.08 -5.12
N MET A 32 -23.94 -2.92 -6.43
CA MET A 32 -25.27 -3.11 -7.02
C MET A 32 -25.75 -4.55 -6.85
N LEU A 33 -24.91 -5.53 -7.19
CA LEU A 33 -25.27 -6.95 -7.09
C LEU A 33 -25.47 -7.38 -5.64
N GLU A 34 -24.58 -6.95 -4.73
CA GLU A 34 -24.72 -7.21 -3.30
C GLU A 34 -26.03 -6.62 -2.75
N ARG A 35 -26.34 -5.37 -3.09
CA ARG A 35 -27.60 -4.71 -2.69
C ARG A 35 -28.83 -5.37 -3.32
N TYR A 36 -28.74 -5.83 -4.57
CA TYR A 36 -29.83 -6.55 -5.20
C TYR A 36 -30.12 -7.86 -4.46
N LEU A 37 -29.10 -8.67 -4.16
CA LEU A 37 -29.27 -9.93 -3.44
C LEU A 37 -29.82 -9.72 -2.02
N GLU A 38 -29.38 -8.66 -1.33
CA GLU A 38 -29.90 -8.26 -0.02
C GLU A 38 -31.40 -7.91 -0.05
N GLN A 39 -31.87 -7.33 -1.17
CA GLN A 39 -33.20 -6.75 -1.31
C GLN A 39 -34.12 -7.55 -2.25
N GLU A 40 -33.66 -8.73 -2.68
CA GLU A 40 -34.22 -9.55 -3.75
C GLU A 40 -35.72 -9.78 -3.57
N GLU A 41 -36.12 -10.30 -2.40
CA GLU A 41 -37.52 -10.61 -2.08
C GLU A 41 -38.42 -9.36 -2.08
N ALA A 42 -37.92 -8.24 -1.55
CA ALA A 42 -38.66 -6.97 -1.55
C ALA A 42 -38.80 -6.39 -2.95
N ILE A 43 -37.75 -6.48 -3.78
CA ILE A 43 -37.77 -6.04 -5.18
C ILE A 43 -38.78 -6.88 -5.96
N ARG A 44 -38.68 -8.21 -5.88
CA ARG A 44 -39.59 -9.14 -6.56
C ARG A 44 -41.04 -8.87 -6.19
N THR A 45 -41.34 -8.84 -4.89
CA THR A 45 -42.70 -8.59 -4.39
C THR A 45 -43.23 -7.24 -4.86
N THR A 46 -42.41 -6.19 -4.82
CA THR A 46 -42.79 -4.86 -5.28
C THR A 46 -43.08 -4.84 -6.79
N LEU A 47 -42.24 -5.48 -7.60
CA LEU A 47 -42.44 -5.56 -9.05
C LEU A 47 -43.70 -6.35 -9.42
N CYS A 48 -43.97 -7.47 -8.73
CA CYS A 48 -45.21 -8.23 -8.89
C CYS A 48 -46.44 -7.37 -8.56
N MET A 49 -46.41 -6.61 -7.46
CA MET A 49 -47.50 -5.69 -7.09
C MET A 49 -47.69 -4.52 -8.06
N MET A 50 -46.67 -4.21 -8.86
CA MET A 50 -46.70 -3.15 -9.87
C MET A 50 -47.00 -3.68 -11.28
N ASP A 51 -47.25 -4.98 -11.42
CA ASP A 51 -47.44 -5.66 -12.72
C ASP A 51 -46.25 -5.46 -13.68
N ARG A 52 -45.02 -5.38 -13.11
CA ARG A 52 -43.76 -5.19 -13.85
C ARG A 52 -42.91 -6.46 -13.86
N ASN A 53 -43.57 -7.57 -14.24
CA ASN A 53 -42.94 -8.88 -14.29
C ASN A 53 -41.84 -8.97 -15.37
N ASP A 54 -41.85 -8.05 -16.35
CA ASP A 54 -40.82 -7.88 -17.38
C ASP A 54 -39.43 -7.56 -16.82
N LEU A 55 -39.37 -6.99 -15.61
CA LEU A 55 -38.13 -6.59 -14.95
C LEU A 55 -37.60 -7.64 -13.95
N LEU A 56 -38.31 -8.75 -13.76
CA LEU A 56 -37.90 -9.78 -12.81
C LEU A 56 -36.69 -10.56 -13.31
N ILE A 57 -35.68 -10.67 -12.45
CA ILE A 57 -34.59 -11.61 -12.66
C ILE A 57 -35.07 -12.99 -12.19
N PRO A 58 -34.96 -14.04 -13.03
CA PRO A 58 -35.31 -15.40 -12.64
C PRO A 58 -34.56 -15.85 -11.39
N THR A 59 -35.25 -16.50 -10.46
CA THR A 59 -34.68 -16.93 -9.17
C THR A 59 -33.47 -17.86 -9.35
N GLU A 60 -33.45 -18.63 -10.42
CA GLU A 60 -32.37 -19.56 -10.77
C GLU A 60 -31.04 -18.81 -11.01
N LYS A 61 -31.10 -17.55 -11.43
CA LYS A 61 -29.90 -16.72 -11.61
C LYS A 61 -29.35 -16.17 -10.30
N ASN A 62 -30.11 -16.17 -9.20
CA ASN A 62 -29.65 -15.63 -7.93
C ASN A 62 -28.43 -16.40 -7.39
N SER A 63 -28.33 -17.71 -7.65
CA SER A 63 -27.15 -18.49 -7.28
C SER A 63 -25.91 -18.05 -8.06
N GLU A 64 -26.04 -17.79 -9.36
CA GLU A 64 -24.94 -17.27 -10.19
C GLU A 64 -24.52 -15.87 -9.73
N LEU A 65 -25.47 -14.98 -9.43
CA LEU A 65 -25.18 -13.65 -8.91
C LEU A 65 -24.48 -13.70 -7.55
N SER A 66 -24.90 -14.60 -6.65
CA SER A 66 -24.24 -14.82 -5.36
C SER A 66 -22.80 -15.30 -5.55
N GLU A 67 -22.58 -16.25 -6.44
CA GLU A 67 -21.24 -16.74 -6.78
C GLU A 67 -20.35 -15.61 -7.33
N MET A 68 -20.89 -14.76 -8.22
CA MET A 68 -20.19 -13.58 -8.73
C MET A 68 -19.77 -12.62 -7.60
N VAL A 69 -20.68 -12.31 -6.68
CA VAL A 69 -20.38 -11.45 -5.52
C VAL A 69 -19.27 -12.07 -4.67
N ASP A 70 -19.32 -13.37 -4.41
CA ASP A 70 -18.30 -14.06 -3.61
C ASP A 70 -16.91 -14.02 -4.26
N ILE A 71 -16.82 -14.18 -5.59
CA ILE A 71 -15.56 -14.07 -6.34
C ILE A 71 -15.01 -12.64 -6.33
N LEU A 72 -15.89 -11.64 -6.48
CA LEU A 72 -15.50 -10.24 -6.58
C LEU A 72 -15.18 -9.61 -5.21
N ARG A 73 -15.74 -10.13 -4.12
CA ARG A 73 -15.52 -9.62 -2.75
C ARG A 73 -14.05 -9.42 -2.38
N PRO A 74 -13.11 -10.39 -2.59
CA PRO A 74 -11.70 -10.16 -2.30
C PRO A 74 -11.08 -9.05 -3.16
N PHE A 75 -11.52 -8.88 -4.41
CA PHE A 75 -11.05 -7.80 -5.29
C PHE A 75 -11.52 -6.43 -4.82
N GLU A 76 -12.77 -6.33 -4.33
CA GLU A 76 -13.30 -5.09 -3.74
C GLU A 76 -12.48 -4.73 -2.50
N ALA A 77 -12.27 -5.72 -1.62
CA ALA A 77 -11.55 -5.50 -0.36
C ALA A 77 -10.12 -5.00 -0.61
N VAL A 78 -9.40 -5.63 -1.55
CA VAL A 78 -8.05 -5.19 -1.96
C VAL A 78 -8.09 -3.81 -2.60
N THR A 79 -9.05 -3.54 -3.50
CA THR A 79 -9.16 -2.24 -4.16
C THR A 79 -9.44 -1.12 -3.15
N ARG A 80 -10.32 -1.38 -2.18
CA ARG A 80 -10.63 -0.46 -1.08
C ARG A 80 -9.41 -0.22 -0.18
N GLU A 81 -8.66 -1.28 0.13
CA GLU A 81 -7.41 -1.17 0.90
C GLU A 81 -6.35 -0.35 0.14
N MET A 82 -6.20 -0.57 -1.17
CA MET A 82 -5.20 0.12 -1.99
C MET A 82 -5.61 1.57 -2.37
N SER A 83 -6.88 1.91 -2.21
CA SER A 83 -7.45 3.24 -2.46
C SER A 83 -7.35 4.19 -1.27
N ALA A 84 -6.81 3.73 -0.15
CA ALA A 84 -6.59 4.55 1.04
C ALA A 84 -5.31 5.38 0.93
N ASP A 85 -5.29 6.51 1.64
CA ASP A 85 -4.23 7.52 1.63
C ASP A 85 -3.54 7.71 2.99
N LYS A 86 -4.00 7.01 4.03
CA LYS A 86 -3.52 7.16 5.42
C LYS A 86 -2.46 6.14 5.84
N TYR A 87 -2.17 5.14 5.02
CA TYR A 87 -1.21 4.08 5.33
C TYR A 87 -0.40 3.68 4.11
N VAL A 88 0.72 2.99 4.36
CA VAL A 88 1.59 2.44 3.32
C VAL A 88 0.81 1.46 2.45
N SER A 89 0.71 1.77 1.16
CA SER A 89 0.02 0.94 0.16
C SER A 89 0.99 0.24 -0.79
N SER A 90 2.13 0.85 -1.14
CA SER A 90 3.10 0.28 -2.10
C SER A 90 3.64 -1.09 -1.68
N SER A 91 3.96 -1.28 -0.40
CA SER A 91 4.47 -2.55 0.14
C SER A 91 3.46 -3.69 0.11
N LYS A 92 2.18 -3.37 -0.05
CA LYS A 92 1.09 -4.36 -0.07
C LYS A 92 0.83 -4.91 -1.47
N ILE A 93 1.40 -4.32 -2.53
CA ILE A 93 1.11 -4.71 -3.92
C ILE A 93 1.42 -6.19 -4.15
N ILE A 94 2.65 -6.63 -3.84
CA ILE A 94 3.08 -8.02 -4.05
C ILE A 94 2.22 -9.01 -3.25
N PRO A 95 2.08 -8.87 -1.91
CA PRO A 95 1.30 -9.84 -1.14
C PRO A 95 -0.19 -9.86 -1.51
N LEU A 96 -0.79 -8.72 -1.84
CA LEU A 96 -2.20 -8.67 -2.22
C LEU A 96 -2.43 -9.23 -3.63
N ALA A 97 -1.56 -8.95 -4.59
CA ALA A 97 -1.66 -9.54 -5.93
C ALA A 97 -1.54 -11.07 -5.88
N LYS A 98 -0.59 -11.59 -5.09
CA LYS A 98 -0.45 -13.04 -4.82
C LYS A 98 -1.68 -13.62 -4.13
N GLY A 99 -2.23 -12.90 -3.15
CA GLY A 99 -3.47 -13.28 -2.46
C GLY A 99 -4.65 -13.40 -3.42
N LEU A 100 -4.84 -12.41 -4.30
CA LEU A 100 -5.89 -12.41 -5.32
C LEU A 100 -5.71 -13.54 -6.35
N GLN A 101 -4.49 -13.77 -6.83
CA GLN A 101 -4.19 -14.90 -7.73
C GLN A 101 -4.58 -16.24 -7.09
N ARG A 102 -4.32 -16.41 -5.79
CA ARG A 102 -4.72 -17.62 -5.05
C ARG A 102 -6.25 -17.71 -4.91
N CYS A 103 -6.93 -16.62 -4.58
CA CYS A 103 -8.40 -16.60 -4.47
C CYS A 103 -9.07 -16.97 -5.80
N SER A 104 -8.58 -16.42 -6.92
CA SER A 104 -9.12 -16.71 -8.25
C SER A 104 -8.81 -18.12 -8.76
N SER A 105 -7.78 -18.78 -8.23
CA SER A 105 -7.43 -20.14 -8.65
C SER A 105 -8.30 -21.23 -8.00
N ASN A 106 -9.08 -20.89 -6.97
CA ASN A 106 -9.85 -21.86 -6.18
C ASN A 106 -11.26 -22.13 -6.73
N SER A 107 -11.66 -21.52 -7.85
CA SER A 107 -13.02 -21.57 -8.38
C SER A 107 -13.01 -21.94 -9.87
N ASN A 108 -13.87 -22.88 -10.26
CA ASN A 108 -13.94 -23.46 -11.62
C ASN A 108 -14.97 -22.75 -12.51
N ASN A 109 -15.09 -21.42 -12.42
CA ASN A 109 -15.96 -20.66 -13.31
C ASN A 109 -15.18 -19.69 -14.20
N LYS A 110 -15.82 -19.29 -15.31
CA LYS A 110 -15.21 -18.44 -16.35
C LYS A 110 -14.72 -17.09 -15.83
N ILE A 111 -15.36 -16.55 -14.79
CA ILE A 111 -14.99 -15.25 -14.21
C ILE A 111 -13.69 -15.40 -13.42
N SER A 112 -13.59 -16.43 -12.58
CA SER A 112 -12.39 -16.78 -11.82
C SER A 112 -11.20 -17.06 -12.74
N GLU A 113 -11.40 -17.81 -13.84
CA GLU A 113 -10.38 -18.04 -14.87
C GLU A 113 -9.92 -16.74 -15.55
N ALA A 114 -10.87 -15.90 -15.96
CA ALA A 114 -10.56 -14.62 -16.60
C ALA A 114 -9.81 -13.68 -15.64
N LEU A 115 -10.24 -13.60 -14.37
CA LEU A 115 -9.57 -12.81 -13.33
C LEU A 115 -8.16 -13.34 -13.06
N CYS A 116 -7.99 -14.66 -12.92
CA CYS A 116 -6.68 -15.27 -12.72
C CYS A 116 -5.71 -14.96 -13.88
N SER A 117 -6.20 -15.09 -15.12
CA SER A 117 -5.45 -14.76 -16.34
C SER A 117 -5.04 -13.29 -16.38
N GLN A 118 -5.98 -12.36 -16.12
CA GLN A 118 -5.69 -10.93 -16.08
C GLN A 118 -4.73 -10.55 -14.94
N MET A 119 -4.87 -11.15 -13.76
CA MET A 119 -3.97 -10.94 -12.63
C MET A 119 -2.56 -11.44 -12.96
N SER A 120 -2.44 -12.61 -13.55
CA SER A 120 -1.15 -13.18 -13.94
C SER A 120 -0.48 -12.33 -15.02
N GLY A 121 -1.23 -11.86 -16.03
CA GLY A 121 -0.69 -11.01 -17.10
C GLY A 121 -0.26 -9.63 -16.62
N ARG A 122 -1.10 -8.95 -15.81
CA ARG A 122 -0.83 -7.57 -15.37
C ARG A 122 0.23 -7.46 -14.26
N PHE A 123 0.35 -8.48 -13.40
CA PHE A 123 1.24 -8.46 -12.24
C PHE A 123 2.46 -9.39 -12.39
N LEU A 124 2.71 -9.97 -13.58
CA LEU A 124 3.79 -10.94 -13.82
C LEU A 124 5.18 -10.49 -13.31
N ASN A 125 5.51 -9.21 -13.53
CA ASN A 125 6.86 -8.66 -13.27
C ASN A 125 6.90 -7.71 -12.07
N MET A 126 5.91 -7.75 -11.17
CA MET A 126 5.85 -6.85 -10.02
C MET A 126 7.04 -7.02 -9.07
N GLU A 127 7.57 -8.25 -8.93
CA GLU A 127 8.72 -8.55 -8.07
C GLU A 127 10.05 -8.05 -8.66
N ALA A 128 10.10 -7.81 -9.97
CA ALA A 128 11.25 -7.21 -10.65
C ALA A 128 11.24 -5.67 -10.58
N ASN A 129 10.10 -5.05 -10.26
CA ASN A 129 10.02 -3.60 -10.08
C ASN A 129 10.69 -3.21 -8.77
N VAL A 130 11.87 -2.61 -8.86
CA VAL A 130 12.69 -2.22 -7.71
C VAL A 130 11.93 -1.38 -6.70
N LEU A 131 11.03 -0.47 -7.12
CA LEU A 131 10.29 0.39 -6.20
C LEU A 131 9.30 -0.41 -5.35
N ILE A 132 8.48 -1.23 -6.00
CA ILE A 132 7.45 -2.05 -5.36
C ILE A 132 8.08 -3.15 -4.50
N ALA A 133 9.11 -3.79 -5.03
CA ALA A 133 9.81 -4.87 -4.37
C ALA A 133 10.63 -4.35 -3.18
N SER A 134 11.29 -3.19 -3.29
CA SER A 134 11.97 -2.56 -2.15
C SER A 134 10.99 -2.17 -1.06
N ALA A 135 9.84 -1.58 -1.41
CA ALA A 135 8.79 -1.27 -0.43
C ALA A 135 8.28 -2.53 0.28
N THR A 136 8.07 -3.63 -0.44
CA THR A 136 7.61 -4.90 0.14
C THR A 136 8.67 -5.52 1.05
N LEU A 137 9.94 -5.53 0.65
CA LEU A 137 11.03 -6.10 1.44
C LEU A 137 11.31 -5.27 2.72
N LEU A 138 11.22 -3.93 2.61
CA LEU A 138 11.38 -3.00 3.73
C LEU A 138 10.15 -2.91 4.63
N ASP A 139 9.04 -3.58 4.29
CA ASP A 139 7.90 -3.67 5.19
C ASP A 139 8.12 -4.81 6.19
N PRO A 140 8.23 -4.51 7.51
CA PRO A 140 8.51 -5.52 8.52
C PRO A 140 7.44 -6.62 8.62
N ARG A 141 6.23 -6.38 8.08
CA ARG A 141 5.11 -7.33 8.05
C ARG A 141 5.28 -8.41 6.98
N PHE A 142 6.03 -8.12 5.91
CA PHE A 142 6.13 -9.01 4.73
C PHE A 142 7.53 -9.54 4.51
N LYS A 143 8.54 -8.66 4.47
CA LYS A 143 9.94 -9.01 4.19
C LYS A 143 10.04 -9.95 2.97
N LYS A 144 10.86 -11.00 3.07
CA LYS A 144 11.04 -12.02 2.03
C LYS A 144 9.79 -12.91 1.84
N ILE A 145 8.97 -13.07 2.88
CA ILE A 145 7.77 -13.94 2.86
C ILE A 145 6.71 -13.41 1.87
N GLY A 146 6.68 -12.10 1.65
CA GLY A 146 5.80 -11.47 0.68
C GLY A 146 6.02 -11.92 -0.77
N PHE A 147 7.24 -12.36 -1.10
CA PHE A 147 7.63 -12.72 -2.46
C PHE A 147 7.18 -14.14 -2.84
N SER A 148 7.11 -14.37 -4.15
CA SER A 148 6.90 -15.68 -4.76
C SER A 148 8.24 -16.27 -5.19
N ASP A 149 9.12 -15.43 -5.75
CA ASP A 149 10.49 -15.81 -6.07
C ASP A 149 11.46 -15.29 -5.00
N GLN A 150 12.05 -16.22 -4.26
CA GLN A 150 13.06 -15.91 -3.25
C GLN A 150 14.30 -15.25 -3.86
N ARG A 151 14.63 -15.55 -5.12
CA ARG A 151 15.75 -14.94 -5.84
C ARG A 151 15.50 -13.46 -6.10
N ALA A 152 14.27 -13.08 -6.45
CA ALA A 152 13.88 -11.68 -6.60
C ALA A 152 14.05 -10.93 -5.28
N ALA A 153 13.60 -11.51 -4.16
CA ALA A 153 13.78 -10.92 -2.83
C ALA A 153 15.27 -10.73 -2.47
N ASP A 154 16.12 -11.71 -2.79
CA ASP A 154 17.57 -11.63 -2.56
C ASP A 154 18.26 -10.60 -3.46
N GLN A 155 17.82 -10.44 -4.72
CA GLN A 155 18.32 -9.39 -5.61
C GLN A 155 18.00 -8.00 -5.06
N ILE A 156 16.80 -7.80 -4.53
CA ILE A 156 16.41 -6.52 -3.92
C ILE A 156 17.18 -6.26 -2.62
N ALA A 157 17.43 -7.29 -1.80
CA ALA A 157 18.29 -7.14 -0.62
C ALA A 157 19.71 -6.68 -0.99
N ARG A 158 20.28 -7.23 -2.08
CA ARG A 158 21.57 -6.78 -2.63
C ARG A 158 21.52 -5.36 -3.16
N HIS A 159 20.43 -4.99 -3.84
CA HIS A 159 20.22 -3.62 -4.32
C HIS A 159 20.21 -2.61 -3.17
N LEU A 160 19.45 -2.88 -2.10
CA LEU A 160 19.40 -2.01 -0.91
C LEU A 160 20.76 -1.93 -0.22
N THR A 161 21.49 -3.04 -0.13
CA THR A 161 22.86 -3.06 0.43
C THR A 161 23.80 -2.16 -0.38
N ALA A 162 23.72 -2.21 -1.71
CA ALA A 162 24.53 -1.37 -2.59
C ALA A 162 24.15 0.12 -2.46
N GLU A 163 22.85 0.43 -2.39
CA GLU A 163 22.35 1.80 -2.19
C GLU A 163 22.85 2.38 -0.86
N ILE A 164 22.77 1.62 0.24
CA ILE A 164 23.31 2.02 1.55
C ILE A 164 24.82 2.26 1.46
N THR A 165 25.56 1.33 0.85
CA THR A 165 27.02 1.44 0.70
C THR A 165 27.39 2.73 -0.05
N GLN A 166 26.64 3.08 -1.09
CA GLN A 166 26.85 4.32 -1.84
C GLN A 166 26.52 5.56 -1.00
N MET A 167 25.44 5.54 -0.22
CA MET A 167 25.07 6.64 0.69
C MET A 167 26.10 6.88 1.79
N MET A 168 26.73 5.81 2.31
CA MET A 168 27.79 5.94 3.31
C MET A 168 29.05 6.57 2.70
N ARG A 169 29.48 6.08 1.52
CA ARG A 169 30.64 6.63 0.79
C ARG A 169 30.48 8.11 0.44
N SER A 170 29.27 8.55 0.05
CA SER A 170 29.02 9.96 -0.25
C SER A 170 29.05 10.86 0.98
N ARG A 171 28.60 10.37 2.14
CA ARG A 171 28.72 11.08 3.43
C ARG A 171 30.17 11.23 3.87
N GLU A 172 30.99 10.20 3.70
CA GLU A 172 32.43 10.22 4.01
C GLU A 172 33.16 11.25 3.13
N ALA A 173 32.91 11.26 1.82
CA ALA A 173 33.50 12.23 0.89
C ALA A 173 33.13 13.68 1.24
N THR A 174 31.89 13.93 1.65
CA THR A 174 31.41 15.27 2.06
C THR A 174 32.03 15.72 3.39
N SER A 175 32.27 14.78 4.31
CA SER A 175 32.87 15.07 5.62
C SER A 175 34.36 15.44 5.52
N GLN A 176 35.10 14.82 4.58
CA GLN A 176 36.50 15.15 4.33
C GLN A 176 36.71 16.56 3.73
N THR A 177 35.73 17.12 3.00
CA THR A 177 35.82 18.49 2.47
C THR A 177 35.58 19.57 3.54
N THR A 178 34.97 19.21 4.67
CA THR A 178 34.60 20.17 5.74
C THR A 178 35.59 20.14 6.92
N ALA A 179 36.40 19.08 7.04
CA ALA A 179 37.32 18.86 8.16
C ALA A 179 38.60 19.72 8.12
N THR A 180 38.85 20.50 7.05
CA THR A 180 40.02 21.39 6.96
C THR A 180 39.90 22.68 7.79
N ALA A 181 38.77 22.95 8.46
CA ALA A 181 38.50 24.24 9.09
C ALA A 181 38.32 24.22 10.61
N THR A 182 38.59 23.13 11.33
CA THR A 182 38.61 23.21 12.80
C THR A 182 39.55 22.21 13.44
N THR A 183 40.82 22.61 13.54
CA THR A 183 41.76 22.07 14.52
C THR A 183 41.26 22.49 15.90
N TYR A 184 40.50 21.61 16.56
CA TYR A 184 40.29 21.74 18.00
C TYR A 184 41.49 21.11 18.70
N GLU A 185 42.26 21.95 19.37
CA GLU A 185 43.25 21.56 20.37
C GLU A 185 42.52 20.80 21.48
N VAL A 186 42.59 19.47 21.46
CA VAL A 186 42.18 18.66 22.61
C VAL A 186 43.36 18.61 23.55
N ALA A 187 43.13 19.16 24.75
CA ALA A 187 44.03 19.18 25.87
C ALA A 187 44.69 17.81 26.09
N GLN A 188 46.02 17.82 26.22
CA GLN A 188 46.81 16.72 26.74
C GLN A 188 46.44 16.49 28.20
N ASP A 189 45.43 15.67 28.45
CA ASP A 189 45.24 15.06 29.75
C ASP A 189 45.90 13.69 29.74
N THR A 190 46.66 13.39 30.78
CA THR A 190 47.56 12.24 30.89
C THR A 190 46.77 10.92 30.93
N ALA A 191 46.43 10.38 29.76
CA ALA A 191 45.82 9.06 29.65
C ALA A 191 46.91 7.98 29.77
N ASP A 192 46.73 7.14 30.78
CA ASP A 192 47.46 5.91 31.08
C ASP A 192 47.97 5.19 29.81
N SER A 193 49.23 4.73 29.80
CA SER A 193 49.89 4.10 28.65
C SER A 193 49.11 2.89 28.10
N VAL A 194 48.30 2.26 28.95
CA VAL A 194 47.44 1.12 28.60
C VAL A 194 46.25 1.57 27.75
N TRP A 195 45.61 2.69 28.09
CA TRP A 195 44.49 3.22 27.32
C TRP A 195 44.93 3.67 25.94
N ARG A 196 46.11 4.30 25.83
CA ARG A 196 46.64 4.73 24.52
C ARG A 196 46.94 3.55 23.58
N PHE A 197 47.48 2.45 24.11
CA PHE A 197 47.67 1.21 23.35
C PHE A 197 46.33 0.63 22.89
N PHE A 198 45.34 0.63 23.78
CA PHE A 198 43.99 0.16 23.44
C PHE A 198 43.30 1.09 22.43
N ASP A 199 43.47 2.40 22.53
CA ASP A 199 42.92 3.39 21.61
C ASP A 199 43.57 3.27 20.21
N GLU A 200 44.87 2.99 20.11
CA GLU A 200 45.55 2.68 18.85
C GLU A 200 45.04 1.35 18.24
N GLN A 201 44.79 0.33 19.07
CA GLN A 201 44.19 -0.95 18.64
C GLN A 201 42.73 -0.77 18.17
N VAL A 202 41.94 0.02 18.88
CA VAL A 202 40.55 0.31 18.53
C VAL A 202 40.48 1.17 17.27
N SER A 203 41.37 2.16 17.13
CA SER A 203 41.43 3.04 15.96
C SER A 203 41.86 2.31 14.68
N SER A 204 42.73 1.29 14.81
CA SER A 204 43.12 0.42 13.70
C SER A 204 42.03 -0.58 13.29
N GLN A 205 41.18 -1.01 14.24
CA GLN A 205 39.99 -1.84 13.97
C GLN A 205 38.75 -1.03 13.54
N SER A 206 38.66 0.26 13.85
CA SER A 206 37.53 1.12 13.52
C SER A 206 37.46 1.53 12.05
N ASN A 207 38.22 0.88 11.16
CA ASN A 207 38.00 0.96 9.72
C ASN A 207 36.69 0.23 9.37
N ILE A 208 35.57 0.89 9.68
CA ILE A 208 34.21 0.45 9.37
C ILE A 208 34.11 0.41 7.85
N HIS A 209 34.28 -0.78 7.27
CA HIS A 209 34.11 -0.95 5.83
C HIS A 209 32.62 -0.76 5.49
N PRO A 210 32.24 0.26 4.71
CA PRO A 210 30.82 0.62 4.53
C PRO A 210 29.97 -0.52 3.96
N GLY A 211 30.57 -1.36 3.11
CA GLY A 211 29.90 -2.54 2.54
C GLY A 211 29.60 -3.64 3.56
N VAL A 212 30.49 -3.87 4.53
CA VAL A 212 30.29 -4.88 5.58
C VAL A 212 29.21 -4.42 6.54
N THR A 213 29.22 -3.14 6.92
CA THR A 213 28.18 -2.53 7.76
C THR A 213 26.82 -2.59 7.09
N ALA A 214 26.73 -2.15 5.83
CA ALA A 214 25.49 -2.19 5.05
C ALA A 214 24.91 -3.60 4.96
N PHE A 215 25.74 -4.60 4.63
CA PHE A 215 25.31 -5.99 4.54
C PHE A 215 24.82 -6.52 5.89
N SER A 216 25.58 -6.27 6.96
CA SER A 216 25.23 -6.74 8.30
C SER A 216 23.92 -6.15 8.80
N GLU A 217 23.63 -4.89 8.48
CA GLU A 217 22.39 -4.21 8.87
C GLU A 217 21.18 -4.79 8.14
N VAL A 218 21.28 -4.99 6.82
CA VAL A 218 20.23 -5.62 6.00
C VAL A 218 19.99 -7.06 6.44
N ASP A 219 21.04 -7.85 6.65
CA ASP A 219 20.93 -9.24 7.11
C ASP A 219 20.30 -9.32 8.51
N LYS A 220 20.71 -8.46 9.43
CA LYS A 220 20.10 -8.35 10.77
C LYS A 220 18.61 -8.02 10.68
N TYR A 221 18.23 -7.03 9.87
CA TYR A 221 16.82 -6.68 9.66
C TYR A 221 16.02 -7.87 9.12
N LEU A 222 16.52 -8.57 8.10
CA LEU A 222 15.83 -9.71 7.49
C LEU A 222 15.63 -10.88 8.46
N LYS A 223 16.49 -11.02 9.46
CA LYS A 223 16.39 -12.04 10.52
C LYS A 223 15.48 -11.65 11.69
N THR A 224 15.09 -10.38 11.83
CA THR A 224 14.14 -9.98 12.87
C THR A 224 12.77 -10.64 12.63
N PRO A 225 11.96 -10.88 13.68
CA PRO A 225 10.61 -11.44 13.53
C PRO A 225 9.73 -10.54 12.66
N VAL A 226 8.75 -11.15 11.98
CA VAL A 226 7.78 -10.38 11.20
C VAL A 226 6.82 -9.63 12.12
N LEU A 227 6.47 -8.41 11.73
CA LEU A 227 5.52 -7.58 12.45
C LEU A 227 4.08 -8.06 12.17
N GLN A 228 3.16 -7.88 13.12
CA GLN A 228 1.76 -8.20 12.89
C GLN A 228 1.18 -7.33 11.76
N ARG A 229 0.32 -7.93 10.92
CA ARG A 229 -0.28 -7.25 9.76
C ARG A 229 -1.03 -5.95 10.12
N THR A 230 -1.63 -5.92 11.30
CA THR A 230 -2.46 -4.82 11.82
C THR A 230 -1.64 -3.63 12.32
N GLU A 231 -0.35 -3.80 12.54
CA GLU A 231 0.53 -2.73 13.02
C GLU A 231 1.04 -1.83 11.88
N ASP A 232 1.52 -0.64 12.26
CA ASP A 232 2.04 0.36 11.33
C ASP A 232 3.55 0.15 11.09
N PRO A 233 3.98 -0.18 9.87
CA PRO A 233 5.39 -0.36 9.55
C PRO A 233 6.22 0.91 9.73
N LEU A 234 5.63 2.10 9.55
CA LEU A 234 6.36 3.37 9.70
C LEU A 234 6.70 3.66 11.17
N ASN A 235 5.80 3.32 12.09
CA ASN A 235 6.06 3.42 13.53
C ASN A 235 7.15 2.45 13.96
N TRP A 236 7.13 1.22 13.44
CA TRP A 236 8.20 0.26 13.70
C TRP A 236 9.56 0.79 13.24
N TRP A 237 9.65 1.36 12.04
CA TRP A 237 10.89 1.98 11.55
C TRP A 237 11.34 3.19 12.35
N LYS A 238 10.40 3.95 12.92
CA LYS A 238 10.70 5.09 13.80
C LYS A 238 11.34 4.60 15.10
N GLU A 239 10.76 3.58 15.74
CA GLU A 239 11.27 2.99 16.99
C GLU A 239 12.62 2.30 16.79
N ASN A 240 12.79 1.62 15.65
CA ASN A 240 14.02 0.86 15.34
C ASN A 240 15.05 1.67 14.54
N SER A 241 14.84 2.98 14.40
CA SER A 241 15.74 3.86 13.61
C SER A 241 17.17 3.91 14.14
N GLN A 242 17.37 3.78 15.46
CA GLN A 242 18.69 3.72 16.08
C GLN A 242 19.40 2.38 15.84
N VAL A 243 18.62 1.30 15.70
CA VAL A 243 19.14 -0.05 15.45
C VAL A 243 19.49 -0.23 13.97
N PHE A 244 18.76 0.44 13.09
CA PHE A 244 18.93 0.41 11.64
C PHE A 244 19.10 1.82 11.05
N PRO A 245 20.24 2.49 11.35
CA PRO A 245 20.45 3.89 10.99
C PRO A 245 20.56 4.14 9.48
N GLN A 246 21.00 3.15 8.69
CA GLN A 246 21.13 3.29 7.24
C GLN A 246 19.89 2.80 6.49
N LEU A 247 19.20 1.79 7.02
CA LEU A 247 18.03 1.20 6.39
C LEU A 247 16.76 2.01 6.65
N ALA A 248 16.61 2.64 7.83
CA ALA A 248 15.43 3.43 8.17
C ALA A 248 15.17 4.62 7.21
N PRO A 249 16.18 5.38 6.75
CA PRO A 249 16.00 6.39 5.70
C PRO A 249 15.46 5.81 4.38
N LEU A 250 15.93 4.63 3.96
CA LEU A 250 15.43 3.94 2.77
C LEU A 250 14.00 3.44 2.96
N ALA A 251 13.70 2.86 4.12
CA ALA A 251 12.35 2.44 4.46
C ALA A 251 11.35 3.61 4.34
N ARG A 252 11.71 4.78 4.89
CA ARG A 252 10.88 6.00 4.74
C ARG A 252 10.71 6.40 3.27
N LYS A 253 11.76 6.32 2.45
CA LYS A 253 11.72 6.62 1.01
C LYS A 253 10.75 5.69 0.27
N TYR A 254 10.92 4.37 0.41
CA TYR A 254 10.14 3.39 -0.37
C TYR A 254 8.72 3.16 0.17
N LEU A 255 8.52 3.19 1.49
CA LEU A 255 7.20 3.00 2.10
C LEU A 255 6.30 4.26 1.95
N SER A 256 6.88 5.43 1.67
CA SER A 256 6.08 6.64 1.39
C SER A 256 5.43 6.65 -0.01
N LEU A 257 5.80 5.69 -0.87
CA LEU A 257 5.20 5.57 -2.20
C LEU A 257 3.72 5.14 -2.09
N LEU A 258 2.86 5.86 -2.81
CA LEU A 258 1.47 5.49 -2.98
C LEU A 258 1.34 4.48 -4.12
N ALA A 259 0.53 3.44 -3.91
CA ALA A 259 0.29 2.43 -4.93
C ALA A 259 -0.69 2.87 -6.03
N THR A 260 -1.55 3.85 -5.76
CA THR A 260 -2.64 4.25 -6.66
C THR A 260 -2.68 5.78 -6.82
N SER A 261 -3.23 6.24 -7.95
CA SER A 261 -3.56 7.65 -8.19
C SER A 261 -4.82 8.11 -7.44
N VAL A 262 -5.58 7.19 -6.84
CA VAL A 262 -6.87 7.47 -6.18
C VAL A 262 -6.81 8.62 -5.16
N PRO A 263 -5.77 8.74 -4.30
CA PRO A 263 -5.66 9.89 -3.40
C PRO A 263 -5.57 11.23 -4.14
N SER A 264 -4.84 11.27 -5.26
CA SER A 264 -4.75 12.47 -6.09
C SER A 264 -6.07 12.74 -6.82
N GLU A 265 -6.74 11.72 -7.36
CA GLU A 265 -8.03 11.85 -8.03
C GLU A 265 -9.13 12.35 -7.08
N ARG A 266 -9.15 11.88 -5.83
CA ARG A 266 -10.07 12.36 -4.80
C ARG A 266 -9.83 13.83 -4.48
N LEU A 267 -8.57 14.22 -4.35
CA LEU A 267 -8.17 15.61 -4.14
C LEU A 267 -8.61 16.51 -5.31
N PHE A 268 -8.37 16.06 -6.55
CA PHE A 268 -8.75 16.79 -7.76
C PHE A 268 -10.26 16.81 -8.00
N SER A 269 -10.99 15.76 -7.62
CA SER A 269 -12.45 15.72 -7.71
C SER A 269 -13.09 16.72 -6.75
N LYS A 270 -12.64 16.75 -5.48
CA LYS A 270 -13.08 17.74 -4.49
C LYS A 270 -12.75 19.17 -4.95
N ALA A 271 -11.58 19.37 -5.54
CA ALA A 271 -11.19 20.67 -6.09
C ALA A 271 -11.98 21.04 -7.35
N GLY A 272 -12.26 20.08 -8.23
CA GLY A 272 -13.08 20.27 -9.43
C GLY A 272 -14.50 20.67 -9.06
N GLU A 273 -15.08 20.04 -8.05
CA GLU A 273 -16.38 20.41 -7.49
C GLU A 273 -16.37 21.84 -6.92
N LEU A 274 -15.34 22.22 -6.15
CA LEU A 274 -15.18 23.57 -5.61
C LEU A 274 -14.97 24.65 -6.68
N VAL A 275 -14.25 24.32 -7.76
CA VAL A 275 -13.97 25.22 -8.89
C VAL A 275 -15.16 25.30 -9.85
N SER A 276 -15.96 24.25 -9.99
CA SER A 276 -17.11 24.18 -10.89
C SER A 276 -18.39 24.74 -10.26
N LEU A 277 -18.69 24.42 -8.98
CA LEU A 277 -19.93 24.81 -8.31
C LEU A 277 -19.99 26.30 -7.97
N LYS A 278 -18.84 26.94 -7.73
CA LYS A 278 -18.77 28.41 -7.65
C LYS A 278 -18.24 28.89 -8.99
N ARG A 279 -19.03 29.63 -9.77
CA ARG A 279 -18.64 30.36 -11.00
C ARG A 279 -17.45 31.31 -10.75
N ASN A 280 -16.30 30.77 -10.41
CA ASN A 280 -15.14 31.49 -9.95
C ASN A 280 -14.07 31.32 -11.02
N ARG A 281 -13.71 32.44 -11.67
CA ARG A 281 -12.50 32.58 -12.47
C ARG A 281 -11.28 32.56 -11.54
N LEU A 282 -11.06 31.46 -10.82
CA LEU A 282 -9.86 31.26 -10.03
C LEU A 282 -8.69 31.05 -10.99
N LYS A 283 -7.68 31.92 -10.89
CA LYS A 283 -6.43 31.74 -11.63
C LYS A 283 -5.78 30.42 -11.20
N PRO A 284 -5.10 29.69 -12.09
CA PRO A 284 -4.44 28.41 -11.77
C PRO A 284 -3.55 28.45 -10.52
N LYS A 285 -2.85 29.57 -10.29
CA LYS A 285 -2.01 29.79 -9.10
C LYS A 285 -2.81 29.70 -7.78
N ASN A 286 -4.03 30.21 -7.76
CA ASN A 286 -4.87 30.20 -6.57
C ASN A 286 -5.45 28.81 -6.33
N VAL A 287 -5.82 28.08 -7.39
CA VAL A 287 -6.28 26.69 -7.31
C VAL A 287 -5.19 25.80 -6.68
N ASN A 288 -3.93 25.97 -7.10
CA ASN A 288 -2.81 25.23 -6.53
C ASN A 288 -2.62 25.54 -5.02
N MET A 289 -2.69 26.81 -4.63
CA MET A 289 -2.58 27.19 -3.21
C MET A 289 -3.74 26.64 -2.37
N PHE A 290 -4.98 26.67 -2.88
CA PHE A 290 -6.13 26.08 -2.21
C PHE A 290 -6.01 24.56 -2.07
N LEU A 291 -5.58 23.88 -3.11
CA LEU A 291 -5.31 22.44 -3.10
C LEU A 291 -4.26 22.07 -2.04
N PHE A 292 -3.19 22.86 -1.95
CA PHE A 292 -2.17 22.71 -0.93
C PHE A 292 -2.77 22.89 0.48
N LEU A 293 -3.44 24.01 0.75
CA LEU A 293 -3.98 24.33 2.08
C LEU A 293 -5.05 23.33 2.55
N ASN A 294 -5.92 22.85 1.67
CA ASN A 294 -6.98 21.88 1.99
C ASN A 294 -6.45 20.48 2.31
N LYS A 295 -5.17 20.19 1.99
CA LYS A 295 -4.52 18.92 2.34
C LYS A 295 -3.82 18.97 3.71
N TYR A 296 -3.48 20.16 4.21
CA TYR A 296 -2.70 20.35 5.45
C TYR A 296 -3.53 20.92 6.63
N HIS A 297 -4.86 21.01 6.47
CA HIS A 297 -5.84 21.32 7.51
C HIS A 297 -6.86 20.19 7.61
#